data_AF-A0A9E3YB87-F1
#
_entry.id   AF-A0A9E3YB87-F1
#
_cell.length_a   1.000
_cell.length_b   1.000
_cell.length_c   1.000
_cell.angle_alpha   90.00
_cell.angle_beta   90.00
_cell.angle_gamma   90.00
#
_symmetry.space_group_name_H-M   'P 1'
#
loop_
_entity.id
_entity.type
_entity.pdbx_description
1 polymer ?
#
loop_
_entity_poly.entity_id
_entity_poly.type
_entity_poly.pdbx_seq_one_letter_code
_entity_poly.pdbx_strand_id
1 'polypeptide(L)'
;MLDVATAAGEIVEPLKSTCDGSESTRQLSPEAAALMHQAGLTKIVTPASHGGYQMTVRDLVEAERIIAHGSSAASWVLMVTGAHTFIAGRLPSAGLDEIFGADPGVLIPGVPSTRPGRAVRVEGGYRLTGRWPYASGADVGQWYIVG
;
A
#
# COMPACT_ATOMS: atom_id res chain seq x y z
N MET A 1 6.67 13.32 14.19
CA MET A 1 6.54 11.87 14.02
C MET A 1 5.08 11.53 14.26
N LEU A 2 4.47 10.67 13.44
CA LEU A 2 3.05 10.31 13.57
C LEU A 2 2.83 9.57 14.90
N ASP A 3 1.80 9.95 15.67
CA ASP A 3 1.28 9.08 16.72
C ASP A 3 0.32 8.08 16.07
N VAL A 4 0.82 6.87 15.82
CA VAL A 4 0.07 5.84 15.11
C VAL A 4 -1.21 5.45 15.83
N ALA A 5 -1.17 5.32 17.16
CA ALA A 5 -2.32 4.84 17.91
C ALA A 5 -3.48 5.82 17.83
N THR A 6 -3.17 7.12 17.99
CA THR A 6 -4.13 8.20 17.86
C THR A 6 -4.68 8.28 16.42
N ALA A 7 -3.80 8.37 15.41
CA ALA A 7 -4.21 8.53 14.02
C ALA A 7 -5.02 7.33 13.48
N ALA A 8 -4.64 6.10 13.85
CA ALA A 8 -5.39 4.91 13.48
C ALA A 8 -6.73 4.84 14.22
N GLY A 9 -6.77 5.22 15.49
CA GLY A 9 -7.98 5.23 16.31
C GLY A 9 -9.07 6.16 15.78
N GLU A 10 -8.68 7.35 15.29
CA GLU A 10 -9.60 8.35 14.73
C GLU A 10 -10.39 7.85 13.51
N ILE A 11 -9.83 6.91 12.73
CA ILE A 11 -10.48 6.40 11.52
C ILE A 11 -11.18 5.06 11.70
N VAL A 12 -11.17 4.45 12.89
CA VAL A 12 -11.82 3.14 13.13
C VAL A 12 -13.32 3.20 12.81
N GLU A 13 -14.05 4.16 13.36
CA GLU A 13 -15.50 4.28 13.10
C GLU A 13 -15.80 4.71 11.65
N PRO A 14 -15.12 5.71 11.07
CA PRO A 14 -15.24 6.02 9.65
C PRO A 14 -14.99 4.82 8.72
N LEU A 15 -14.03 3.94 9.05
CA LEU A 15 -13.78 2.75 8.23
C LEU A 15 -14.95 1.77 8.24
N LYS A 16 -15.70 1.65 9.34
CA LYS A 16 -16.86 0.75 9.40
C LYS A 16 -17.94 1.13 8.37
N SER A 17 -18.17 2.43 8.15
CA SER A 17 -19.17 2.88 7.17
C SER A 17 -18.79 2.57 5.72
N THR A 18 -17.54 2.21 5.46
CA THR A 18 -17.06 1.83 4.11
C THR A 18 -17.19 0.34 3.81
N CYS A 19 -17.48 -0.50 4.82
CA CYS A 19 -17.45 -1.96 4.71
C CYS A 19 -18.52 -2.50 3.75
N ASP A 20 -19.78 -2.07 3.86
CA ASP A 20 -20.86 -2.56 2.99
C ASP A 20 -20.59 -2.25 1.50
N GLY A 21 -20.04 -1.08 1.22
CA GLY A 21 -19.60 -0.70 -0.12
C GLY A 21 -18.44 -1.58 -0.63
N SER A 22 -17.48 -1.87 0.24
CA SER A 22 -16.34 -2.72 -0.11
C SER A 22 -16.76 -4.18 -0.37
N GLU A 23 -17.64 -4.73 0.48
CA GLU A 23 -18.16 -6.10 0.34
C GLU A 23 -19.02 -6.27 -0.92
N SER A 24 -19.92 -5.31 -1.19
CA SER A 24 -20.80 -5.39 -2.37
C SER A 24 -20.04 -5.28 -3.69
N THR A 25 -19.00 -4.46 -3.75
CA THR A 25 -18.17 -4.28 -4.96
C THR A 25 -17.05 -5.31 -5.07
N ARG A 26 -16.69 -5.97 -3.96
CA ARG A 26 -15.50 -6.84 -3.82
C ARG A 26 -14.20 -6.11 -4.13
N GLN A 27 -14.17 -4.81 -3.85
CA GLN A 27 -13.04 -3.91 -4.01
C GLN A 27 -12.87 -3.12 -2.70
N LEU A 28 -11.68 -2.63 -2.41
CA LEU A 28 -11.55 -1.69 -1.30
C LEU A 28 -12.25 -0.38 -1.68
N SER A 29 -13.12 0.13 -0.80
CA SER A 29 -13.74 1.44 -1.02
C SER A 29 -12.67 2.53 -1.23
N PRO A 30 -12.80 3.39 -2.26
CA PRO A 30 -11.94 4.55 -2.43
C PRO A 30 -11.93 5.47 -1.20
N GLU A 31 -13.05 5.55 -0.47
CA GLU A 31 -13.16 6.30 0.78
C GLU A 31 -12.30 5.68 1.88
N ALA A 32 -12.26 4.35 1.99
CA ALA A 32 -11.40 3.66 2.96
C ALA A 32 -9.92 3.93 2.68
N ALA A 33 -9.51 3.88 1.40
CA ALA A 33 -8.16 4.23 0.99
C ALA A 33 -7.83 5.70 1.31
N ALA A 34 -8.78 6.62 1.05
CA ALA A 34 -8.62 8.03 1.38
C ALA A 34 -8.48 8.28 2.88
N LEU A 35 -9.28 7.61 3.73
CA LEU A 35 -9.18 7.71 5.19
C LEU A 35 -7.80 7.28 5.70
N MET A 36 -7.28 6.13 5.24
CA MET A 36 -5.94 5.67 5.60
C MET A 36 -4.85 6.65 5.16
N HIS A 37 -4.99 7.21 3.96
CA HIS A 37 -4.04 8.17 3.40
C HIS A 37 -4.05 9.50 4.17
N GLN A 38 -5.24 10.06 4.44
CA GLN A 38 -5.43 11.31 5.16
C GLN A 38 -4.96 11.22 6.62
N ALA A 39 -5.20 10.09 7.29
CA ALA A 39 -4.65 9.78 8.61
C ALA A 39 -3.12 9.58 8.60
N GLY A 40 -2.51 9.52 7.42
CA GLY A 40 -1.06 9.35 7.25
C GLY A 40 -0.56 7.91 7.38
N LEU A 41 -1.45 6.93 7.54
CA LEU A 41 -1.06 5.54 7.78
C LEU A 41 -0.31 4.94 6.58
N THR A 42 -0.63 5.35 5.36
CA THR A 42 0.02 4.85 4.14
C THR A 42 1.46 5.36 3.97
N LYS A 43 1.88 6.36 4.78
CA LYS A 43 3.22 6.97 4.74
C LYS A 43 4.17 6.43 5.82
N ILE A 44 3.72 5.51 6.68
CA ILE A 44 4.47 5.04 7.86
C ILE A 44 5.88 4.57 7.47
N VAL A 45 6.00 3.68 6.48
CA VAL A 45 7.29 3.07 6.10
C VAL A 45 7.95 3.73 4.88
N THR A 46 7.30 4.71 4.25
CA THR A 46 7.87 5.45 3.13
C THR A 46 9.13 6.21 3.58
N PRO A 47 10.20 6.26 2.76
CA PRO A 47 11.42 7.00 3.09
C PRO A 47 11.18 8.47 3.45
N ALA A 48 11.89 8.97 4.47
CA ALA A 48 11.74 10.36 4.92
C ALA A 48 12.21 11.35 3.84
N SER A 49 13.16 10.94 3.00
CA SER A 49 13.63 11.73 1.85
C SER A 49 12.55 12.06 0.83
N HIS A 50 11.42 11.34 0.85
CA HIS A 50 10.30 11.54 -0.07
C HIS A 50 9.02 12.00 0.65
N GLY A 51 9.12 12.42 1.92
CA GLY A 51 7.96 12.91 2.69
C GLY A 51 7.18 11.83 3.46
N GLY A 52 7.72 10.61 3.53
CA GLY A 52 7.25 9.56 4.43
C GLY A 52 7.71 9.75 5.88
N TYR A 53 7.23 8.90 6.78
CA TYR A 53 7.64 8.96 8.18
C TYR A 53 8.88 8.12 8.51
N GLN A 54 9.27 7.20 7.62
CA GLN A 54 10.39 6.26 7.82
C GLN A 54 10.37 5.58 9.19
N MET A 55 9.16 5.24 9.63
CA MET A 55 8.89 4.57 10.90
C MET A 55 9.08 3.06 10.75
N THR A 56 8.98 2.34 11.85
CA THR A 56 9.30 0.92 11.90
C THR A 56 8.16 0.05 11.40
N VAL A 57 8.46 -1.20 11.06
CA VAL A 57 7.42 -2.21 10.78
C VAL A 57 6.52 -2.44 11.99
N ARG A 58 7.03 -2.27 13.22
CA ARG A 58 6.21 -2.34 14.43
C ARG A 58 5.13 -1.27 14.44
N ASP A 59 5.47 -0.06 14.00
CA ASP A 59 4.51 1.05 13.91
C ASP A 59 3.43 0.76 12.85
N LEU A 60 3.81 0.18 11.71
CA LEU A 60 2.86 -0.26 10.69
C LEU A 60 1.91 -1.34 11.22
N VAL A 61 2.44 -2.37 11.90
CA VAL A 61 1.64 -3.45 12.51
C VAL A 61 0.68 -2.91 13.57
N GLU A 62 1.08 -1.90 14.35
CA GLU A 62 0.19 -1.28 15.34
C GLU A 62 -0.96 -0.53 14.67
N ALA A 63 -0.70 0.19 13.57
CA ALA A 63 -1.74 0.82 12.77
C ALA A 63 -2.75 -0.22 12.25
N GLU A 64 -2.25 -1.29 11.63
CA GLU A 64 -3.04 -2.40 11.09
C GLU A 64 -3.93 -3.03 12.16
N ARG A 65 -3.37 -3.30 13.34
CA ARG A 65 -4.06 -3.90 14.49
C ARG A 65 -5.25 -3.05 14.92
N ILE A 66 -5.09 -1.73 14.95
CA ILE A 66 -6.13 -0.79 15.37
C ILE A 66 -7.21 -0.69 14.30
N ILE A 67 -6.84 -0.41 13.04
CA ILE A 67 -7.84 -0.20 11.98
C ILE A 67 -8.60 -1.46 11.58
N ALA A 68 -8.06 -2.66 11.89
CA ALA A 68 -8.76 -3.93 11.71
C ALA A 68 -10.10 -4.00 12.46
N HIS A 69 -10.26 -3.24 13.56
CA HIS A 69 -11.54 -3.12 14.27
C HIS A 69 -12.60 -2.32 13.49
N GLY A 70 -12.18 -1.53 12.50
CA GLY A 70 -13.04 -0.78 11.61
C GLY A 70 -13.29 -1.50 10.29
N SER A 71 -12.21 -1.93 9.63
CA SER A 71 -12.28 -2.70 8.38
C SER A 71 -11.10 -3.64 8.25
N SER A 72 -11.36 -4.94 8.22
CA SER A 72 -10.35 -5.97 7.99
C SER A 72 -9.75 -5.88 6.58
N ALA A 73 -10.56 -5.51 5.57
CA ALA A 73 -10.10 -5.31 4.20
C ALA A 73 -9.13 -4.12 4.09
N ALA A 74 -9.45 -2.99 4.73
CA ALA A 74 -8.55 -1.83 4.76
C ALA A 74 -7.23 -2.16 5.48
N SER A 75 -7.32 -2.84 6.64
CA SER A 75 -6.15 -3.33 7.38
C SER A 75 -5.26 -4.24 6.52
N TRP A 76 -5.84 -5.22 5.82
CA TRP A 76 -5.11 -6.12 4.93
C TRP A 76 -4.43 -5.37 3.77
N VAL A 77 -5.11 -4.40 3.17
CA VAL A 77 -4.53 -3.59 2.09
C VAL A 77 -3.40 -2.70 2.61
N LEU A 78 -3.56 -2.05 3.76
CA LEU A 78 -2.48 -1.26 4.37
C LEU A 78 -1.23 -2.11 4.64
N MET A 79 -1.44 -3.30 5.18
CA MET A 79 -0.36 -4.25 5.45
C MET A 79 0.40 -4.66 4.18
N VAL A 80 -0.31 -5.17 3.17
CA VAL A 80 0.36 -5.72 1.99
C VAL A 80 1.09 -4.63 1.20
N THR A 81 0.47 -3.45 1.11
CA THR A 81 1.05 -2.31 0.39
C THR A 81 2.21 -1.70 1.17
N GLY A 82 2.15 -1.65 2.50
CA GLY A 82 3.28 -1.24 3.34
C GLY A 82 4.49 -2.17 3.18
N ALA A 83 4.27 -3.49 3.13
CA ALA A 83 5.33 -4.45 2.82
C ALA A 83 5.95 -4.20 1.43
N HIS A 84 5.12 -3.87 0.42
CA HIS A 84 5.59 -3.53 -0.91
C HIS A 84 6.31 -2.17 -0.96
N THR A 85 5.88 -1.16 -0.21
CA THR A 85 6.60 0.11 -0.05
C THR A 85 8.00 -0.14 0.53
N PHE A 86 8.13 -1.05 1.49
CA PHE A 86 9.44 -1.46 2.00
C PHE A 86 10.31 -2.11 0.93
N ILE A 87 9.75 -2.95 0.04
CA ILE A 87 10.48 -3.52 -1.11
C ILE A 87 10.88 -2.43 -2.11
N ALA A 88 9.94 -1.58 -2.50
CA ALA A 88 10.16 -0.46 -3.43
C ALA A 88 11.21 0.52 -2.91
N GLY A 89 11.31 0.70 -1.59
CA GLY A 89 12.35 1.48 -0.91
C GLY A 89 13.80 1.03 -1.19
N ARG A 90 14.01 -0.11 -1.86
CA ARG A 90 15.32 -0.63 -2.29
C ARG A 90 15.68 -0.27 -3.74
N LEU A 91 14.77 0.38 -4.47
CA LEU A 91 15.06 0.84 -5.82
C LEU A 91 16.13 1.94 -5.81
N PRO A 92 16.87 2.15 -6.92
CA PRO A 92 17.71 3.31 -7.10
C PRO A 92 16.92 4.61 -6.92
N SER A 93 17.60 5.73 -6.63
CA SER A 93 16.96 7.02 -6.37
C SER A 93 15.93 7.41 -7.43
N ALA A 94 16.25 7.22 -8.71
CA ALA A 94 15.33 7.50 -9.81
C ALA A 94 13.98 6.75 -9.70
N GLY A 95 13.99 5.51 -9.22
CA GLY A 95 12.76 4.74 -9.00
C GLY A 95 11.99 5.19 -7.75
N LEU A 96 12.70 5.65 -6.72
CA LEU A 96 12.06 6.26 -5.55
C LEU A 96 11.39 7.60 -5.92
N ASP A 97 12.09 8.44 -6.69
CA ASP A 97 11.58 9.71 -7.19
C ASP A 97 10.33 9.50 -8.05
N GLU A 98 10.35 8.48 -8.92
CA GLU A 98 9.24 8.14 -9.81
C GLU A 98 8.01 7.63 -9.04
N ILE A 99 8.20 6.78 -8.04
CA ILE A 99 7.10 6.16 -7.29
C ILE A 99 6.53 7.13 -6.24
N PHE A 100 7.39 7.73 -5.42
CA PHE A 100 7.00 8.49 -4.23
C PHE A 100 7.02 10.01 -4.43
N GLY A 101 7.62 10.52 -5.51
CA GLY A 101 7.81 11.95 -5.71
C GLY A 101 6.51 12.74 -5.88
N ALA A 102 5.47 12.12 -6.46
CA ALA A 102 4.14 12.71 -6.58
C ALA A 102 3.30 12.50 -5.31
N ASP A 103 3.40 11.32 -4.70
CA ASP A 103 2.67 10.96 -3.48
C ASP A 103 3.47 9.99 -2.59
N PRO A 104 3.95 10.42 -1.40
CA PRO A 104 4.62 9.51 -0.46
C PRO A 104 3.71 8.44 0.14
N GLY A 105 2.39 8.62 0.07
CA GLY A 105 1.39 7.71 0.61
C GLY A 105 0.80 6.78 -0.44
N VAL A 106 1.43 6.65 -1.61
CA VAL A 106 0.95 5.80 -2.70
C VAL A 106 0.90 4.34 -2.26
N LEU A 107 -0.22 3.67 -2.58
CA LEU A 107 -0.38 2.25 -2.33
C LEU A 107 0.24 1.46 -3.48
N ILE A 108 1.04 0.46 -3.11
CA ILE A 108 1.72 -0.44 -4.06
C ILE A 108 1.14 -1.85 -3.88
N PRO A 109 0.05 -2.23 -4.56
CA PRO A 109 -0.41 -3.61 -4.64
C PRO A 109 0.64 -4.49 -5.32
N GLY A 110 0.47 -5.79 -5.23
CA GLY A 110 1.41 -6.67 -5.88
C GLY A 110 1.26 -8.11 -5.50
N VAL A 111 1.99 -8.92 -6.24
CA VAL A 111 2.05 -10.38 -6.09
C VAL A 111 3.51 -10.77 -6.35
N PRO A 112 4.36 -10.76 -5.31
CA PRO A 112 5.70 -11.31 -5.41
C PRO A 112 5.60 -12.85 -5.39
N SER A 113 5.24 -13.45 -6.53
CA SER A 113 5.01 -14.89 -6.66
C SER A 113 6.23 -15.63 -7.20
N THR A 114 6.22 -16.94 -7.03
CA THR A 114 7.12 -17.89 -7.69
C THR A 114 6.57 -18.40 -9.01
N ARG A 115 5.34 -18.03 -9.41
CA ARG A 115 4.81 -18.33 -10.75
C ARG A 115 5.32 -17.28 -11.73
N PRO A 116 6.32 -17.60 -12.55
CA PRO A 116 7.02 -16.58 -13.29
C PRO A 116 6.12 -16.02 -14.39
N GLY A 117 6.03 -14.68 -14.44
CA GLY A 117 5.83 -14.02 -15.72
C GLY A 117 7.05 -14.23 -16.62
N ARG A 118 6.88 -14.02 -17.91
CA ARG A 118 7.98 -14.04 -18.88
C ARG A 118 8.54 -12.63 -19.05
N ALA A 119 9.77 -12.43 -18.61
CA ALA A 119 10.54 -11.23 -18.89
C ALA A 119 11.51 -11.48 -20.05
N VAL A 120 11.47 -10.65 -21.09
CA VAL A 120 12.41 -10.70 -22.23
C VAL A 120 13.16 -9.38 -22.28
N ARG A 121 14.50 -9.44 -22.30
CA ARG A 121 15.34 -8.24 -22.45
C ARG A 121 15.07 -7.59 -23.80
N VAL A 122 14.90 -6.27 -23.79
CA VAL A 122 14.77 -5.40 -24.97
C VAL A 122 15.71 -4.21 -24.81
N GLU A 123 15.83 -3.36 -25.82
CA GLU A 123 16.55 -2.09 -25.67
C GLU A 123 15.92 -1.25 -24.55
N GLY A 124 16.73 -0.75 -23.63
CA GLY A 124 16.27 0.07 -22.51
C GLY A 124 15.59 -0.66 -21.35
N GLY A 125 15.39 -1.99 -21.39
CA GLY A 125 14.77 -2.71 -20.27
C GLY A 125 14.25 -4.10 -20.59
N TYR A 126 13.03 -4.40 -20.13
CA TYR A 126 12.37 -5.70 -20.26
C TYR A 126 10.94 -5.55 -20.75
N ARG A 127 10.52 -6.45 -21.66
CA ARG A 127 9.11 -6.71 -21.94
C ARG A 127 8.63 -7.81 -21.01
N LEU A 128 7.65 -7.50 -20.15
CA LEU A 128 7.05 -8.42 -19.21
C LEU A 128 5.68 -8.89 -19.70
N THR A 129 5.39 -10.19 -19.61
CA THR A 129 4.08 -10.77 -19.94
C THR A 129 3.75 -11.87 -18.95
N GLY A 130 2.56 -11.83 -18.34
CA GLY A 130 2.16 -12.82 -17.35
C GLY A 130 0.79 -12.53 -16.76
N ARG A 131 0.38 -13.34 -15.80
CA ARG A 131 -0.85 -13.16 -15.02
C ARG A 131 -0.55 -13.41 -13.55
N TRP A 132 -0.81 -12.40 -12.72
CA TRP A 132 -0.59 -12.43 -11.28
C TRP A 132 -1.91 -12.29 -10.54
N PRO A 133 -2.52 -13.40 -10.09
CA PRO A 133 -3.74 -13.35 -9.29
C PRO A 133 -3.44 -12.91 -7.85
N TYR A 134 -4.47 -12.41 -7.15
CA TYR A 134 -4.43 -12.02 -5.73
C TYR A 134 -3.65 -10.72 -5.41
N ALA A 135 -3.63 -9.76 -6.33
CA ALA A 135 -3.10 -8.41 -6.08
C ALA A 135 -4.07 -7.61 -5.19
N SER A 136 -4.00 -7.83 -3.87
CA SER A 136 -4.87 -7.13 -2.91
C SER A 136 -4.63 -5.62 -2.97
N GLY A 137 -5.70 -4.83 -3.04
CA GLY A 137 -5.63 -3.38 -3.23
C GLY A 137 -5.41 -2.93 -4.68
N ALA A 138 -5.45 -3.84 -5.66
CA ALA A 138 -5.25 -3.50 -7.08
C ALA A 138 -6.18 -2.40 -7.59
N ASP A 139 -7.36 -2.22 -7.00
CA ASP A 139 -8.33 -1.21 -7.42
C ASP A 139 -7.95 0.23 -6.98
N VAL A 140 -7.04 0.37 -6.02
CA VAL A 140 -6.64 1.65 -5.41
C VAL A 140 -5.15 1.96 -5.54
N GLY A 141 -4.36 1.03 -6.11
CA GLY A 141 -2.94 1.20 -6.33
C GLY A 141 -2.61 1.86 -7.66
N GLN A 142 -1.52 2.63 -7.68
CA GLN A 142 -0.99 3.24 -8.91
C GLN A 142 0.24 2.49 -9.46
N TRP A 143 0.94 1.78 -8.58
CA TRP A 143 2.13 0.98 -8.89
C TRP A 143 1.91 -0.47 -8.50
N TYR A 144 2.57 -1.39 -9.20
CA TYR A 144 2.46 -2.82 -8.91
C TYR A 144 3.83 -3.47 -8.78
N ILE A 145 4.01 -4.27 -7.73
CA ILE A 145 5.11 -5.24 -7.64
C ILE A 145 4.62 -6.57 -8.20
N VAL A 146 5.33 -7.08 -9.21
CA VAL A 146 5.04 -8.38 -9.82
C VAL A 146 6.32 -9.21 -9.87
N GLY A 147 6.20 -10.49 -9.53
CA GLY A 147 7.27 -11.49 -9.52
C GLY A 147 6.76 -12.83 -10.00
#